data_AF-A0A4S3KRS7-F1
#
_entry.id   AF-A0A4S3KRS7-F1
#
_cell.length_a   1.000
_cell.length_b   1.000
_cell.length_c   1.000
_cell.angle_alpha   90.00
_cell.angle_beta   90.00
_cell.angle_gamma   90.00
#
_symmetry.space_group_name_H-M   'P 1'
#
loop_
_entity.id
_entity.type
_entity.pdbx_description
1 polymer ?
#
loop_
_entity_poly.entity_id
_entity_poly.type
_entity_poly.pdbx_seq_one_letter_code
_entity_poly.pdbx_strand_id
1 'polypeptide(L)'
;MGKKTLVVLLIGLVVGAVCAFSVAQALAKKGAHGRATMIVLARHVDHLRALQDDAACTGGKAWSRLQQIHFAAREIDFAFATPEGPDPGFARRSQEFQSATVLPEKLSGCADLDSWLGEVRKGCQACHRDYR
;
A
#
# COMPACT_ATOMS: atom_id res chain seq x y z
N MET A 1 48.87 20.54 -15.93
CA MET A 1 47.92 19.42 -16.11
C MET A 1 47.30 19.56 -17.49
N GLY A 2 47.48 18.58 -18.36
CA GLY A 2 47.11 18.69 -19.79
C GLY A 2 45.61 18.62 -20.02
N LYS A 3 45.11 19.30 -21.07
CA LYS A 3 43.69 19.29 -21.49
C LYS A 3 43.09 17.87 -21.55
N LYS A 4 43.90 16.88 -21.93
CA LYS A 4 43.53 15.46 -21.98
C LYS A 4 43.13 14.90 -20.61
N THR A 5 43.84 15.26 -19.54
CA THR A 5 43.55 14.81 -18.17
C THR A 5 42.23 15.41 -17.65
N LEU A 6 41.96 16.69 -17.97
CA LEU A 6 40.69 17.34 -17.62
C LEU A 6 39.49 16.67 -18.31
N VAL A 7 39.64 16.34 -19.61
CA VAL A 7 38.59 15.65 -20.37
C VAL A 7 38.31 14.26 -19.79
N VAL A 8 39.34 13.48 -19.47
CA VAL A 8 39.17 12.15 -18.86
C VAL A 8 38.49 12.25 -17.49
N LEU A 9 38.85 13.25 -16.69
CA LEU A 9 38.21 13.48 -15.39
C LEU A 9 36.73 13.85 -15.52
N LEU A 10 36.39 14.72 -16.47
CA LEU A 10 35.00 15.09 -16.75
C LEU A 10 34.17 13.88 -17.23
N ILE A 11 34.73 13.05 -18.11
CA ILE A 11 34.05 11.82 -18.56
C ILE A 11 33.83 10.87 -17.38
N GLY A 12 34.87 10.64 -16.56
CA GLY A 12 34.74 9.79 -15.37
C GLY A 12 33.69 10.30 -14.39
N LEU A 13 33.63 11.61 -14.17
CA LEU A 13 32.62 12.23 -13.31
C LEU A 13 31.19 12.04 -13.86
N VAL A 14 31.00 12.28 -15.16
CA VAL A 14 29.68 12.12 -15.79
C VAL A 14 29.22 10.67 -15.74
N VAL A 15 30.11 9.72 -16.09
CA VAL A 15 29.79 8.29 -16.05
C VAL A 15 29.47 7.86 -14.61
N GLY A 16 30.28 8.28 -13.64
CA GLY A 16 30.04 7.99 -12.22
C GLY A 16 28.69 8.53 -11.73
N ALA A 17 28.34 9.76 -12.10
CA ALA A 17 27.06 10.38 -11.73
C ALA A 17 25.86 9.64 -12.34
N VAL A 18 25.94 9.25 -13.62
CA VAL A 18 24.88 8.49 -14.30
C VAL A 18 24.69 7.11 -13.65
N CYS A 19 25.78 6.41 -13.35
CA CYS A 19 25.72 5.12 -12.66
C CYS A 19 25.10 5.26 -11.26
N ALA A 20 25.54 6.24 -10.46
CA ALA A 20 25.01 6.48 -9.13
C ALA A 20 23.51 6.80 -9.16
N PHE A 21 23.06 7.66 -10.08
CA PHE A 21 21.65 8.00 -10.24
C PHE A 21 20.82 6.77 -10.64
N SER A 22 21.32 5.95 -11.56
CA SER A 22 20.61 4.74 -12.02
C SER A 22 20.40 3.75 -10.87
N VAL A 23 21.42 3.53 -10.05
CA VAL A 23 21.33 2.65 -8.87
C VAL A 23 20.38 3.25 -7.83
N ALA A 24 20.51 4.54 -7.53
CA ALA A 24 19.62 5.22 -6.58
C ALA A 24 18.15 5.11 -7.01
N GLN A 25 17.86 5.31 -8.29
CA GLN A 25 16.51 5.20 -8.85
C GLN A 25 15.98 3.76 -8.81
N ALA A 26 16.82 2.76 -9.09
CA ALA A 26 16.42 1.36 -8.99
C ALA A 26 16.05 0.97 -7.55
N LEU A 27 16.84 1.42 -6.58
CA LEU A 27 16.58 1.21 -5.15
C LEU A 27 15.32 1.95 -4.70
N ALA A 28 15.11 3.19 -5.15
CA ALA A 28 13.92 3.97 -4.81
C ALA A 28 12.61 3.36 -5.35
N LYS A 29 12.68 2.68 -6.50
CA LYS A 29 11.51 1.96 -7.08
C LYS A 29 11.20 0.67 -6.34
N LYS A 30 12.17 0.07 -5.64
CA LYS A 30 11.95 -1.17 -4.89
C LYS A 30 10.92 -0.93 -3.78
N GLY A 31 9.80 -1.66 -3.84
CA GLY A 31 8.69 -1.53 -2.90
C GLY A 31 7.84 -0.25 -3.06
N ALA A 32 8.07 0.56 -4.11
CA ALA A 32 7.29 1.78 -4.34
C ALA A 32 5.80 1.47 -4.59
N HIS A 33 5.52 0.40 -5.35
CA HIS A 33 4.14 0.00 -5.66
C HIS A 33 3.38 -0.51 -4.43
N GLY A 34 3.98 -1.42 -3.65
CA GLY A 34 3.42 -1.87 -2.36
C GLY A 34 3.20 -0.72 -1.39
N ARG A 35 4.16 0.21 -1.26
CA ARG A 35 4.01 1.41 -0.43
C ARG A 35 2.85 2.30 -0.90
N ALA A 36 2.74 2.57 -2.19
CA ALA A 36 1.64 3.36 -2.74
C ALA A 36 0.28 2.72 -2.47
N THR A 37 0.19 1.40 -2.64
CA THR A 37 -1.02 0.62 -2.35
C THR A 37 -1.44 0.76 -0.88
N MET A 38 -0.49 0.63 0.05
CA MET A 38 -0.77 0.82 1.48
C MET A 38 -1.15 2.25 1.85
N ILE A 39 -0.58 3.27 1.19
CA ILE A 39 -0.97 4.67 1.40
C ILE A 39 -2.43 4.91 0.96
N VAL A 40 -2.81 4.42 -0.21
CA VAL A 40 -4.19 4.57 -0.73
C VAL A 40 -5.18 3.84 0.16
N LEU A 41 -4.86 2.60 0.55
CA LEU A 41 -5.66 1.81 1.48
C LEU A 41 -5.87 2.55 2.82
N ALA A 42 -4.79 3.08 3.41
CA ALA A 42 -4.86 3.86 4.65
C ALA A 42 -5.75 5.10 4.49
N ARG A 43 -5.67 5.80 3.36
CA ARG A 43 -6.50 6.98 3.09
C ARG A 43 -8.00 6.66 3.06
N HIS A 44 -8.38 5.52 2.51
CA HIS A 44 -9.78 5.08 2.53
C HIS A 44 -10.24 4.69 3.93
N VAL A 45 -9.39 4.00 4.70
CA VAL A 45 -9.68 3.65 6.11
C VAL A 45 -9.85 4.92 6.95
N ASP A 46 -8.95 5.90 6.84
CA ASP A 46 -9.04 7.15 7.60
C ASP A 46 -10.28 7.96 7.24
N HIS A 47 -10.68 7.97 5.96
CA HIS A 47 -11.93 8.60 5.54
C HIS A 47 -13.15 7.89 6.15
N LEU A 48 -13.15 6.57 6.25
CA LEU A 48 -14.26 5.85 6.87
C LEU A 48 -14.33 6.10 8.37
N ARG A 49 -13.19 6.17 9.07
CA ARG A 49 -13.15 6.56 10.48
C ARG A 49 -13.74 7.95 10.71
N ALA A 50 -13.35 8.92 9.88
CA ALA A 50 -13.91 10.27 9.95
C ALA A 50 -15.43 10.30 9.71
N LEU A 51 -15.97 9.39 8.89
CA LEU A 51 -17.42 9.24 8.73
C LEU A 51 -18.08 8.63 9.97
N GLN A 52 -17.44 7.73 10.71
CA GLN A 52 -18.02 7.18 11.95
C GLN A 52 -18.28 8.28 12.99
N ASP A 53 -17.40 9.27 13.04
CA ASP A 53 -17.50 10.39 13.98
C ASP A 53 -18.54 11.45 13.53
N ASP A 54 -19.10 11.32 12.32
CA ASP A 54 -20.13 12.21 11.78
C ASP A 54 -21.54 11.75 12.24
N ALA A 55 -22.27 12.64 12.92
CA ALA A 55 -23.65 12.40 13.36
C ALA A 55 -24.61 12.05 12.20
N ALA A 56 -24.25 12.37 10.96
CA ALA A 56 -25.00 12.05 9.75
C ALA A 56 -24.41 10.87 8.97
N CYS A 57 -23.66 9.97 9.61
CA CYS A 57 -23.17 8.78 8.93
C CYS A 57 -24.32 7.87 8.48
N THR A 58 -24.29 7.54 7.19
CA THR A 58 -25.24 6.64 6.55
C THR A 58 -24.48 5.59 5.75
N GLY A 59 -25.06 4.40 5.63
CA GLY A 59 -24.45 3.32 4.84
C GLY A 59 -24.09 3.74 3.42
N GLY A 60 -24.94 4.55 2.78
CA GLY A 60 -24.69 5.07 1.43
C GLY A 60 -23.45 5.98 1.34
N LYS A 61 -23.18 6.82 2.35
CA LYS A 61 -21.98 7.68 2.38
C LYS A 61 -20.69 6.87 2.53
N ALA A 62 -20.74 5.76 3.27
CA ALA A 62 -19.58 4.90 3.50
C ALA A 62 -19.31 3.92 2.34
N TRP A 63 -20.36 3.50 1.62
CA TRP A 63 -20.32 2.39 0.68
C TRP A 63 -19.20 2.48 -0.37
N SER A 64 -19.04 3.64 -1.00
CA SER A 64 -17.98 3.84 -2.00
C SER A 64 -16.60 3.56 -1.43
N ARG A 65 -16.32 3.97 -0.18
CA ARG A 65 -15.01 3.76 0.44
C ARG A 65 -14.79 2.31 0.88
N LEU A 66 -15.86 1.60 1.29
CA LEU A 66 -15.78 0.16 1.55
C LEU A 66 -15.39 -0.59 0.28
N GLN A 67 -16.04 -0.28 -0.85
CA GLN A 67 -15.70 -0.86 -2.14
C GLN A 67 -14.23 -0.63 -2.50
N GLN A 68 -13.73 0.60 -2.29
CA GLN A 68 -12.32 0.90 -2.58
C GLN A 68 -11.36 0.09 -1.70
N ILE A 69 -11.65 -0.08 -0.39
CA ILE A 69 -10.82 -0.92 0.49
C ILE A 69 -10.87 -2.38 0.04
N HIS A 70 -12.06 -2.88 -0.29
CA HIS A 70 -12.27 -4.24 -0.74
C HIS A 70 -11.49 -4.55 -2.03
N PHE A 71 -11.50 -3.66 -3.01
CA PHE A 71 -10.70 -3.82 -4.23
C PHE A 71 -9.21 -3.67 -3.94
N ALA A 72 -8.80 -2.65 -3.18
CA ALA A 72 -7.39 -2.45 -2.82
C ALA A 72 -6.80 -3.63 -2.04
N ALA A 73 -7.59 -4.32 -1.22
CA ALA A 73 -7.16 -5.52 -0.50
C ALA A 73 -6.78 -6.67 -1.44
N ARG A 74 -7.50 -6.84 -2.56
CA ARG A 74 -7.22 -7.88 -3.58
C ARG A 74 -6.00 -7.56 -4.43
N GLU A 75 -5.59 -6.29 -4.49
CA GLU A 75 -4.38 -5.85 -5.19
C GLU A 75 -3.11 -6.06 -4.37
N ILE A 76 -3.20 -6.45 -3.09
CA ILE A 76 -2.03 -6.58 -2.22
C ILE A 76 -1.04 -7.61 -2.76
N ASP A 77 -1.51 -8.79 -3.18
CA ASP A 77 -0.62 -9.84 -3.68
C ASP A 77 0.13 -9.40 -4.95
N PHE A 78 -0.54 -8.66 -5.82
CA PHE A 78 0.08 -8.06 -7.01
C PHE A 78 1.06 -6.95 -6.63
N ALA A 79 0.68 -6.08 -5.70
CA ALA A 79 1.48 -4.91 -5.30
C ALA A 79 2.78 -5.27 -4.58
N PHE A 80 2.81 -6.44 -3.93
CA PHE A 80 3.95 -6.99 -3.21
C PHE A 80 4.62 -8.16 -3.94
N ALA A 81 4.25 -8.43 -5.20
CA ALA A 81 4.88 -9.47 -5.99
C ALA A 81 6.39 -9.24 -6.10
N THR A 82 7.17 -10.30 -5.83
CA THR A 82 8.62 -10.30 -5.97
C THR A 82 9.03 -11.29 -7.07
N PRO A 83 10.20 -11.12 -7.71
CA PRO A 83 10.74 -12.09 -8.65
C PRO A 83 10.89 -13.50 -8.06
N GLU A 84 11.11 -13.60 -6.76
CA GLU A 84 11.27 -14.85 -6.02
C GLU A 84 9.94 -15.55 -5.70
N GLY A 85 8.81 -14.88 -5.97
CA GLY A 85 7.46 -15.34 -5.64
C GLY A 85 6.95 -14.85 -4.29
N PRO A 86 5.68 -15.16 -3.93
CA PRO A 86 5.09 -14.71 -2.67
C PRO A 86 5.63 -15.53 -1.49
N ASP A 87 6.03 -14.86 -0.42
CA ASP A 87 6.27 -15.53 0.87
C ASP A 87 4.96 -16.19 1.34
N PRO A 88 4.93 -17.50 1.66
CA PRO A 88 3.69 -18.19 2.04
C PRO A 88 3.01 -17.61 3.27
N GLY A 89 3.79 -17.09 4.23
CA GLY A 89 3.24 -16.41 5.40
C GLY A 89 2.56 -15.09 5.01
N PHE A 90 3.18 -14.30 4.13
CA PHE A 90 2.62 -13.05 3.62
C PHE A 90 1.35 -13.31 2.83
N ALA A 91 1.36 -14.28 1.93
CA ALA A 91 0.20 -14.67 1.12
C ALA A 91 -0.99 -15.06 2.02
N ARG A 92 -0.74 -15.81 3.10
CA ARG A 92 -1.78 -16.15 4.08
C ARG A 92 -2.33 -14.90 4.76
N ARG A 93 -1.47 -13.98 5.23
CA ARG A 93 -1.92 -12.73 5.86
C ARG A 93 -2.71 -11.83 4.91
N SER A 94 -2.30 -11.78 3.64
CA SER A 94 -3.01 -11.06 2.59
C SER A 94 -4.41 -11.66 2.37
N GLN A 95 -4.53 -12.98 2.27
CA GLN A 95 -5.83 -13.67 2.12
C GLN A 95 -6.75 -13.49 3.34
N GLU A 96 -6.19 -13.53 4.56
CA GLU A 96 -6.92 -13.23 5.80
C GLU A 96 -7.47 -11.79 5.76
N PHE A 97 -6.67 -10.82 5.29
CA PHE A 97 -7.11 -9.44 5.13
C PHE A 97 -8.16 -9.25 4.02
N GLN A 98 -8.01 -9.95 2.89
CA GLN A 98 -9.02 -9.97 1.82
C GLN A 98 -10.36 -10.51 2.33
N SER A 99 -10.33 -11.50 3.20
CA SER A 99 -11.53 -12.07 3.84
C SER A 99 -12.16 -11.10 4.84
N ALA A 100 -11.36 -10.38 5.63
CA ALA A 100 -11.81 -9.35 6.56
C ALA A 100 -12.41 -8.10 5.86
N THR A 101 -12.12 -7.92 4.58
CA THR A 101 -12.58 -6.78 3.77
C THR A 101 -13.68 -7.16 2.78
N VAL A 102 -14.25 -8.37 2.87
CA VAL A 102 -15.43 -8.74 2.08
C VAL A 102 -16.55 -7.75 2.36
N LEU A 103 -17.19 -7.28 1.29
CA LEU A 103 -18.27 -6.32 1.39
C LEU A 103 -19.49 -6.97 2.05
N PRO A 104 -20.10 -6.34 3.07
CA PRO A 104 -21.37 -6.80 3.60
C PRO A 104 -22.48 -6.60 2.55
N GLU A 105 -23.52 -7.43 2.57
CA GLU A 105 -24.64 -7.33 1.63
C GLU A 105 -25.38 -5.98 1.75
N LYS A 106 -25.45 -5.43 2.97
CA LYS A 106 -26.02 -4.13 3.26
C LYS A 106 -25.31 -3.49 4.44
N LEU A 107 -25.17 -2.16 4.39
CA LEU A 107 -24.80 -1.34 5.54
C LEU A 107 -26.05 -0.61 6.03
N SER A 108 -26.60 -1.00 7.18
CA SER A 108 -27.82 -0.43 7.74
C SER A 108 -27.56 0.85 8.55
N GLY A 109 -26.33 1.02 9.06
CA GLY A 109 -25.93 2.22 9.80
C GLY A 109 -24.46 2.19 10.23
N CYS A 110 -24.09 3.14 11.10
CA CYS A 110 -22.71 3.34 11.56
C CYS A 110 -22.19 2.22 12.48
N ALA A 111 -23.10 1.48 13.13
CA ALA A 111 -22.73 0.31 13.94
C ALA A 111 -22.16 -0.82 13.05
N ASP A 112 -22.77 -1.08 11.90
CA ASP A 112 -22.27 -2.07 10.94
C ASP A 112 -20.91 -1.63 10.37
N LEU A 113 -20.76 -0.33 10.11
CA LEU A 113 -19.49 0.26 9.68
C LEU A 113 -18.39 0.05 10.73
N ASP A 114 -18.71 0.24 12.01
CA ASP A 114 -17.75 0.06 13.11
C ASP A 114 -17.30 -1.39 13.25
N SER A 115 -18.24 -2.33 13.22
CA SER A 115 -17.93 -3.75 13.24
C SER A 115 -17.01 -4.14 12.07
N TRP A 116 -17.35 -3.69 10.86
CA TRP A 116 -16.54 -3.96 9.66
C TRP A 116 -15.14 -3.34 9.75
N LEU A 117 -15.02 -2.08 10.18
CA LEU A 117 -13.73 -1.42 10.39
C LEU A 117 -12.91 -2.06 11.51
N GLY A 118 -13.56 -2.66 12.50
CA GLY A 118 -12.94 -3.49 13.53
C GLY A 118 -12.19 -4.68 12.93
N GLU A 119 -12.84 -5.43 12.03
CA GLU A 119 -12.22 -6.57 11.33
C GLU A 119 -11.10 -6.12 10.40
N VAL A 120 -11.29 -5.03 9.65
CA VAL A 120 -10.21 -4.44 8.83
C VAL A 120 -9.01 -4.07 9.69
N ARG A 121 -9.22 -3.43 10.86
CA ARG A 121 -8.14 -3.06 11.78
C ARG A 121 -7.39 -4.30 12.31
N LYS A 122 -8.10 -5.36 12.67
CA LYS A 122 -7.49 -6.63 13.10
C LYS A 122 -6.62 -7.22 12.00
N GLY A 123 -7.13 -7.28 10.76
CA GLY A 123 -6.37 -7.75 9.61
C GLY A 123 -5.13 -6.89 9.31
N CYS A 124 -5.24 -5.56 9.37
CA CYS A 124 -4.09 -4.67 9.25
C CYS A 124 -3.01 -4.96 10.32
N GLN A 125 -3.42 -5.14 11.58
CA GLN A 125 -2.50 -5.43 12.67
C GLN A 125 -1.86 -6.81 12.55
N ALA A 126 -2.62 -7.82 12.12
CA ALA A 126 -2.12 -9.18 11.94
C ALA A 126 -1.01 -9.22 10.88
N CYS A 127 -1.22 -8.60 9.72
CA CYS A 127 -0.20 -8.53 8.67
C CYS A 127 1.01 -7.67 9.10
N HIS A 128 0.78 -6.47 9.64
CA HIS A 128 1.87 -5.56 10.02
C HIS A 128 2.73 -6.06 11.19
N ARG A 129 2.19 -6.90 12.06
CA ARG A 129 2.99 -7.52 13.13
C ARG A 129 4.14 -8.37 12.58
N ASP A 130 3.90 -8.99 11.43
CA ASP A 130 4.81 -9.96 10.84
C ASP A 130 5.66 -9.35 9.70
N TYR A 131 5.17 -8.31 9.01
CA TYR A 131 5.74 -7.83 7.73
C TYR A 131 6.00 -6.32 7.61
N ARG A 132 5.81 -5.51 8.67
CA ARG A 132 6.06 -4.07 8.63
C ARG A 132 7.32 -3.68 9.39
#